data_AF-A0A8H6XBQ9-F1
#
_entry.id   AF-A0A8H6XBQ9-F1
#
_cell.length_a   1.000
_cell.length_b   1.000
_cell.length_c   1.000
_cell.angle_alpha   90.00
_cell.angle_beta   90.00
_cell.angle_gamma   90.00
#
_symmetry.space_group_name_H-M   'P 1'
#
loop_
_entity.id
_entity.type
_entity.pdbx_description
1 polymer ?
#
loop_
_entity_poly.entity_id
_entity_poly.type
_entity_poly.pdbx_seq_one_letter_code
_entity_poly.pdbx_strand_id
1 'polypeptide(L)' 'MAPTKSSPNVPKKKRSSGGLKKRKPTAYNKFMSEEMARLKAAGVEDGTARRTQATKNWNAHGKADSSSSP' A
#
# COMPACT_ATOMS: atom_id res chain seq x y z
N MET A 1 -43.38 8.31 -29.31
CA MET A 1 -42.03 8.01 -28.76
C MET A 1 -41.59 9.18 -27.89
N ALA A 2 -41.61 9.03 -26.56
CA ALA A 2 -41.12 10.05 -25.63
C ALA A 2 -39.71 9.66 -25.16
N PRO A 3 -38.73 10.60 -25.13
CA PRO A 3 -37.38 10.30 -24.71
C PRO A 3 -37.27 10.14 -23.19
N THR A 4 -36.26 9.36 -22.81
CA THR A 4 -36.03 8.74 -21.51
C THR A 4 -35.37 9.67 -20.49
N LYS A 5 -35.71 9.41 -19.21
CA LYS A 5 -34.91 9.58 -17.98
C LYS A 5 -34.07 10.86 -17.84
N SER A 6 -34.55 11.76 -16.98
CA SER A 6 -33.67 12.62 -16.18
C SER A 6 -34.17 12.62 -14.74
N SER A 7 -33.49 11.90 -13.86
CA SER A 7 -33.64 12.03 -12.41
C SER A 7 -32.47 12.88 -11.91
N PRO A 8 -32.69 14.15 -11.51
CA PRO A 8 -31.60 15.03 -11.12
C PRO A 8 -31.58 15.20 -9.61
N ASN A 9 -31.21 14.16 -8.84
CA ASN A 9 -30.81 14.38 -7.45
C ASN A 9 -30.07 13.19 -6.83
N VAL A 10 -28.82 12.97 -7.23
CA VAL A 10 -27.89 12.22 -6.38
C VAL A 10 -26.80 13.20 -5.96
N PRO A 11 -26.80 13.67 -4.70
CA PRO A 11 -25.71 14.50 -4.20
C PRO A 11 -24.42 13.70 -4.37
N LYS A 12 -23.48 14.23 -5.17
CA LYS A 12 -22.13 13.67 -5.28
C LYS A 12 -21.52 13.68 -3.88
N LYS A 13 -21.45 12.51 -3.26
CA LYS A 13 -20.85 12.31 -1.93
C LYS A 13 -19.42 12.84 -1.99
N LYS A 14 -19.19 14.03 -1.43
CA LYS A 14 -17.84 14.59 -1.28
C LYS A 14 -17.05 13.56 -0.46
N ARG A 15 -16.05 12.93 -1.07
CA ARG A 15 -15.08 12.12 -0.32
C ARG A 15 -14.43 13.07 0.67
N SER A 16 -14.77 12.92 1.94
CA SER A 16 -14.19 13.70 3.02
C SER A 16 -12.67 13.58 2.91
N SER A 17 -12.01 14.63 2.43
CA SER A 17 -10.57 14.83 2.60
C SER A 17 -10.35 15.21 4.06
N GLY A 18 -10.72 14.30 4.97
CA GLY A 18 -10.43 14.44 6.39
C GLY A 18 -8.91 14.48 6.51
N GLY A 19 -8.38 15.64 6.91
CA GLY A 19 -6.98 15.86 7.19
C GLY A 19 -6.52 14.95 8.33
N LEU A 20 -6.25 13.69 8.00
CA LEU A 20 -5.61 12.77 8.90
C LEU A 20 -4.17 13.29 9.03
N LYS A 21 -3.87 13.98 10.14
CA LYS A 21 -2.50 14.36 10.54
C LYS A 21 -1.58 13.23 10.13
N LYS A 22 -0.64 13.49 9.21
CA LYS A 22 0.22 12.45 8.61
C LYS A 22 0.83 11.63 9.75
N ARG A 23 0.29 10.42 9.99
CA ARG A 23 0.79 9.55 11.06
C ARG A 23 2.24 9.23 10.72
N LYS A 24 3.11 9.24 11.73
CA LYS A 24 4.51 8.83 11.53
C LYS A 24 4.51 7.43 10.90
N PRO A 25 5.29 7.21 9.84
CA PRO A 25 5.37 5.90 9.21
C PRO A 25 5.85 4.88 10.24
N THR A 26 5.14 3.76 10.35
CA THR A 26 5.51 2.62 11.18
C THR A 26 6.82 2.00 10.65
N ALA A 27 7.49 1.17 11.46
CA ALA A 27 8.69 0.44 11.02
C ALA A 27 8.42 -0.37 9.75
N TYR A 28 7.27 -1.04 9.68
CA TYR A 28 6.80 -1.73 8.47
C TYR A 28 6.70 -0.78 7.26
N ASN A 29 6.10 0.40 7.41
CA ASN A 29 5.97 1.34 6.29
C ASN A 29 7.32 1.85 5.80
N LYS A 30 8.28 2.07 6.70
CA LYS A 30 9.66 2.46 6.34
C LYS A 30 10.34 1.36 5.55
N PHE A 31 10.33 0.14 6.10
CA PHE A 31 10.88 -1.04 5.45
C PHE A 31 10.27 -1.27 4.06
N MET A 32 8.94 -1.25 3.95
CA MET A 32 8.26 -1.46 2.67
C MET A 32 8.62 -0.38 1.65
N SER A 33 8.82 0.87 2.08
CA SER A 33 9.24 1.94 1.16
C SER A 33 10.65 1.70 0.63
N GLU A 34 11.59 1.33 1.50
CA GLU A 34 12.98 1.05 1.15
C GLU A 34 13.10 -0.20 0.28
N GLU A 35 12.44 -1.29 0.67
CA GLU A 35 12.50 -2.57 -0.04
C GLU A 35 11.80 -2.50 -1.40
N MET A 36 10.69 -1.76 -1.53
CA MET A 36 10.07 -1.50 -2.83
C MET A 36 10.95 -0.63 -3.73
N ALA A 37 11.77 0.29 -3.18
CA ALA A 37 12.74 1.03 -3.99
C ALA A 37 13.88 0.11 -4.45
N ARG A 38 14.39 -0.74 -3.56
CA ARG A 38 15.45 -1.72 -3.84
C ARG A 38 15.03 -2.70 -4.94
N LEU A 39 13.84 -3.29 -4.81
CA LEU A 39 13.33 -4.25 -5.79
C LEU A 39 13.00 -3.59 -7.13
N LYS A 40 12.58 -2.32 -7.13
CA LYS A 40 12.42 -1.55 -8.37
C LYS A 40 13.77 -1.34 -9.06
N ALA A 41 14.80 -0.95 -8.31
CA ALA A 41 16.16 -0.79 -8.82
C ALA A 41 16.76 -2.13 -9.32
N ALA A 42 16.34 -3.25 -8.73
CA ALA A 42 16.71 -4.60 -9.18
C ALA A 42 15.95 -5.09 -10.42
N GLY A 43 15.07 -4.27 -11.01
CA GLY A 43 14.35 -4.60 -12.25
C GLY A 43 12.98 -5.28 -12.06
N VAL A 44 12.47 -5.39 -10.82
CA VAL A 44 11.10 -5.89 -10.59
C VAL A 44 10.11 -4.77 -10.90
N GLU A 45 9.70 -4.65 -12.17
CA GLU A 45 8.79 -3.60 -12.66
C GLU A 45 7.35 -3.79 -12.16
N ASP A 46 6.89 -5.03 -12.02
CA ASP A 46 5.54 -5.36 -11.54
C ASP A 46 5.34 -4.96 -10.06
N GLY A 47 4.43 -4.03 -9.81
CA GLY A 47 4.17 -3.50 -8.47
C GLY A 47 3.55 -4.51 -7.48
N THR A 48 2.81 -5.50 -7.98
CA THR A 48 2.20 -6.57 -7.17
C THR A 48 3.24 -7.61 -6.78
N ALA A 49 4.07 -8.04 -7.73
CA ALA A 49 5.19 -8.95 -7.48
C ALA A 49 6.17 -8.33 -6.46
N ARG A 50 6.48 -7.04 -6.65
CA ARG A 50 7.35 -6.27 -5.75
C ARG A 50 6.83 -6.24 -4.32
N ARG A 51 5.54 -5.95 -4.14
CA ARG A 51 4.92 -5.93 -2.81
C ARG A 51 4.93 -7.30 -2.17
N THR A 52 4.62 -8.35 -2.93
CA THR A 52 4.66 -9.73 -2.45
C THR A 52 6.05 -10.12 -1.96
N GLN A 53 7.10 -9.77 -2.71
CA GLN A 53 8.48 -10.04 -2.34
C GLN A 53 8.93 -9.22 -1.14
N ALA A 54 8.60 -7.93 -1.08
CA ALA A 54 8.89 -7.09 0.08
C ALA A 54 8.22 -7.63 1.35
N THR A 55 6.96 -8.07 1.29
CA THR A 55 6.28 -8.69 2.44
C THR A 55 6.94 -10.01 2.87
N LYS A 56 7.40 -10.84 1.92
CA LYS A 56 8.17 -12.05 2.23
C LYS A 56 9.47 -11.71 2.97
N ASN A 57 10.19 -10.68 2.52
CA ASN A 57 11.43 -10.23 3.12
C ASN A 57 11.22 -9.65 4.53
N TRP A 58 10.12 -8.93 4.77
CA TRP A 58 9.73 -8.46 6.11
C TRP A 58 9.51 -9.62 7.08
N ASN A 59 8.76 -10.64 6.65
CA ASN A 59 8.49 -11.82 7.49
C ASN A 59 9.77 -12.65 7.76
N ALA A 60 10.70 -12.69 6.81
CA ALA A 60 12.00 -13.32 6.99
C ALA A 60 12.88 -12.56 7.99
N HIS A 61 12.89 -11.22 7.92
CA HIS A 61 13.58 -10.36 8.89
C HIS A 61 13.12 -10.64 10.34
N GLY A 62 11.81 -10.76 10.57
CA GLY A 62 11.29 -11.09 11.90
C GLY A 62 11.64 -12.50 12.38
N LYS A 63 11.93 -13.44 11.47
CA LYS A 63 12.36 -14.81 11.83
C LYS A 63 13.86 -14.92 12.07
N ALA A 64 14.69 -14.11 11.41
CA ALA A 64 16.14 -14.13 11.58
C ALA A 64 16.57 -13.74 13.01
N ASP A 65 15.88 -12.77 13.63
CA ASP A 65 16.04 -12.43 15.05
C ASP A 65 15.50 -13.50 16.02
N SER A 66 14.60 -14.37 15.57
CA SER A 66 14.05 -15.46 16.38
C SER A 66 14.88 -16.76 16.30
N SER A 67 15.78 -16.85 15.32
CA SER A 67 16.68 -18.01 15.12
C SER A 67 18.08 -17.81 15.68
N SER A 68 18.34 -16.69 16.37
CA SER A 68 19.56 -16.49 17.16
C SER A 68 19.22 -16.60 18.65
N SER A 69 18.88 -17.81 19.07
CA SER A 69 18.94 -18.20 20.49
C SER A 69 20.20 -19.05 20.67
N PRO A 70 21.09 -18.72 21.63
CA PRO A 70 22.35 -19.43 21.86
C PRO A 70 22.17 -20.87 22.33
#